data_AF-A0AB72U800-F1
#
_entry.id   AF-A0AB72U800-F1
#
_cell.length_a   1.000
_cell.length_b   1.000
_cell.length_c   1.000
_cell.angle_alpha   90.00
_cell.angle_beta   90.00
_cell.angle_gamma   90.00
#
_symmetry.space_group_name_H-M   'P 1'
#
loop_
_entity.id
_entity.type
_entity.pdbx_description
1 polymer ?
#
loop_
_entity_poly.entity_id
_entity_poly.type
_entity_poly.pdbx_seq_one_letter_code
_entity_poly.pdbx_strand_id
1 'polypeptide(L)'
;MEYEGGATLKAIKALRAYLRGQMDREVKAKLLGSIRAQRLVVVCGAGLSMAPPSSLPSANRVSEACYETVRISIDSEIPENLKFDLEALAEHFKQSGQLEKVFIEAVVPWAMFETQWNPGHAAIADFLITKAMASGISANYDCLVERYAQSCHYDFKVALDGDEANLANRTQSPFLKFHGCSYRDRPATVWTPSQLGDHIIQSRINKSTNWMNGHLREKDLLFVGFWSDWAYLNTILENALEGVSPNSITVIDPSDIGELQRKAPKLWELSQSPGVGFSHVQESGADALDELRRAYSKSYLQQVLDAGREAYVDQFGDEALDLSLLELNSEEYYHLRRDAEGVGVSGPAKCFVPERCEQLGYFHLILRAAGAEQTAFGYDYNGNAIRVVNGSGMMMATLKKRYREPPAANPSDMVIAVGAQETSLPNNVVRAGREQDFIRPEEPAGKWFTVERAREVLEI
;
A
#
# COMPACT_ATOMS: atom_id res chain seq x y z
N MET A 1 -19.29 44.01 -9.36
CA MET A 1 -18.23 43.40 -10.17
C MET A 1 -17.18 42.86 -9.21
N GLU A 2 -17.54 41.84 -8.42
CA GLU A 2 -16.82 41.45 -7.19
C GLU A 2 -16.76 39.92 -7.01
N TYR A 3 -16.72 39.15 -8.10
CA TYR A 3 -16.83 37.68 -8.06
C TYR A 3 -15.66 36.90 -8.69
N GLU A 4 -14.54 37.55 -9.04
CA GLU A 4 -13.39 36.86 -9.68
C GLU A 4 -12.17 36.62 -8.76
N GLY A 5 -12.11 37.25 -7.57
CA GLY A 5 -10.95 37.10 -6.66
C GLY A 5 -10.91 35.80 -5.85
N GLY A 6 -12.05 35.15 -5.62
CA GLY A 6 -12.16 33.96 -4.75
C GLY A 6 -11.66 32.66 -5.39
N ALA A 7 -11.88 32.48 -6.70
CA ALA A 7 -11.47 31.28 -7.43
C ALA A 7 -9.94 31.21 -7.59
N THR A 8 -9.30 32.35 -7.89
CA THR A 8 -7.85 32.47 -8.07
C THR A 8 -7.11 32.24 -6.75
N LEU A 9 -7.63 32.72 -5.63
CA LEU A 9 -7.02 32.49 -4.31
C LEU A 9 -7.16 31.03 -3.85
N LYS A 10 -8.28 30.37 -4.21
CA LYS A 10 -8.50 28.93 -3.94
C LYS A 10 -7.58 28.07 -4.81
N ALA A 11 -7.40 28.40 -6.09
CA ALA A 11 -6.47 27.73 -7.00
C ALA A 11 -5.01 27.92 -6.57
N ILE A 12 -4.61 29.13 -6.15
CA ILE A 12 -3.25 29.40 -5.63
C ILE A 12 -3.02 28.68 -4.29
N LYS A 13 -4.02 28.59 -3.41
CA LYS A 13 -3.92 27.79 -2.18
C LYS A 13 -3.83 26.30 -2.47
N ALA A 14 -4.62 25.79 -3.43
CA ALA A 14 -4.56 24.40 -3.87
C ALA A 14 -3.22 24.08 -4.53
N LEU A 15 -2.69 24.96 -5.39
CA LEU A 15 -1.39 24.82 -6.03
C LEU A 15 -0.25 24.93 -5.01
N ARG A 16 -0.33 25.84 -4.03
CA ARG A 16 0.65 25.94 -2.94
C ARG A 16 0.54 24.82 -1.90
N ALA A 17 -0.60 24.14 -1.81
CA ALA A 17 -0.76 22.93 -0.99
C ALA A 17 -0.21 21.72 -1.75
N TYR A 18 -0.51 21.62 -3.05
CA TYR A 18 0.02 20.63 -3.97
C TYR A 18 1.55 20.70 -4.08
N LEU A 19 2.13 21.90 -4.22
CA LEU A 19 3.58 22.11 -4.27
C LEU A 19 4.26 21.99 -2.89
N ARG A 20 3.52 22.05 -1.78
CA ARG A 20 4.05 21.82 -0.42
C ARG A 20 3.90 20.38 0.06
N GLY A 21 3.06 19.59 -0.59
CA GLY A 21 2.81 18.17 -0.32
C GLY A 21 3.38 17.27 -1.41
N GLN A 22 4.50 17.68 -2.01
CA GLN A 22 5.24 16.85 -2.95
C GLN A 22 6.58 16.51 -2.35
N MET A 23 6.83 15.20 -2.25
CA MET A 23 8.11 14.65 -1.88
C MET A 23 9.18 15.20 -2.82
N ASP A 24 10.27 15.71 -2.21
CA ASP A 24 11.42 16.20 -2.95
C ASP A 24 11.89 15.16 -3.99
N ARG A 25 12.26 15.64 -5.19
CA ARG A 25 12.59 14.79 -6.32
C ARG A 25 13.78 13.87 -6.03
N GLU A 26 14.78 14.35 -5.29
CA GLU A 26 15.95 13.56 -4.91
C GLU A 26 15.57 12.48 -3.88
N VAL A 27 14.73 12.83 -2.90
CA VAL A 27 14.21 11.87 -1.91
C VAL A 27 13.39 10.78 -2.59
N LYS A 28 12.49 11.15 -3.50
CA LYS A 28 11.70 10.18 -4.28
C LYS A 28 12.58 9.28 -5.14
N ALA A 29 13.57 9.84 -5.83
CA ALA A 29 14.51 9.04 -6.63
C ALA A 29 15.32 8.07 -5.76
N LYS A 30 15.77 8.51 -4.58
CA LYS A 30 16.45 7.67 -3.59
C LYS A 30 15.56 6.51 -3.13
N LEU A 31 14.32 6.77 -2.75
CA LEU A 31 13.38 5.73 -2.31
C LEU A 31 13.04 4.73 -3.42
N LEU A 32 12.84 5.19 -4.66
CA LEU A 32 12.67 4.30 -5.81
C LEU A 32 13.93 3.47 -6.09
N GLY A 33 15.12 4.04 -5.91
CA GLY A 33 16.39 3.33 -5.98
C GLY A 33 16.49 2.22 -4.92
N SER A 34 16.10 2.51 -3.67
CA SER A 34 16.04 1.53 -2.58
C SER A 34 15.03 0.40 -2.84
N ILE A 35 13.88 0.72 -3.45
CA ILE A 35 12.90 -0.28 -3.91
C ILE A 35 13.53 -1.19 -4.97
N ARG A 36 14.15 -0.62 -6.01
CA ARG A 36 14.82 -1.37 -7.09
C ARG A 36 15.93 -2.29 -6.56
N ALA A 37 16.67 -1.82 -5.55
CA ALA A 37 17.71 -2.60 -4.89
C ALA A 37 17.16 -3.61 -3.86
N GLN A 38 15.85 -3.66 -3.63
CA GLN A 38 15.19 -4.49 -2.59
C GLN A 38 15.80 -4.29 -1.19
N ARG A 39 16.08 -3.03 -0.85
CA ARG A 39 16.67 -2.64 0.45
C ARG A 39 15.77 -1.75 1.29
N LEU A 40 14.63 -1.30 0.75
CA LEU A 40 13.71 -0.44 1.50
C LEU A 40 12.98 -1.25 2.57
N VAL A 41 13.11 -0.84 3.83
CA VAL A 41 12.32 -1.35 4.97
C VAL A 41 11.50 -0.22 5.55
N VAL A 42 10.21 -0.45 5.75
CA VAL A 42 9.31 0.56 6.33
C VAL A 42 9.05 0.29 7.81
N VAL A 43 9.03 1.35 8.62
CA VAL A 43 8.68 1.33 10.05
C VAL A 43 7.48 2.25 10.25
N CYS A 44 6.32 1.65 10.52
CA CYS A 44 5.03 2.34 10.61
C CYS A 44 4.60 2.54 12.07
N GLY A 45 4.23 3.77 12.43
CA GLY A 45 3.59 4.06 13.70
C GLY A 45 2.23 4.73 13.53
N ALA A 46 1.68 5.19 14.66
CA ALA A 46 0.28 5.61 14.72
C ALA A 46 -0.04 6.77 13.76
N GLY A 47 0.96 7.61 13.44
CA GLY A 47 0.80 8.70 12.48
C GLY A 47 0.40 8.23 11.07
N LEU A 48 0.71 6.99 10.68
CA LEU A 48 0.19 6.39 9.43
C LEU A 48 -1.35 6.33 9.45
N SER A 49 -1.93 5.98 10.59
CA SER A 49 -3.38 5.73 10.73
C SER A 49 -4.18 6.99 11.07
N MET A 50 -3.54 8.07 11.48
CA MET A 50 -4.19 9.33 11.88
C MET A 50 -4.68 10.17 10.69
N ALA A 51 -4.09 9.99 9.50
CA ALA A 51 -4.51 10.74 8.31
C ALA A 51 -5.87 10.23 7.76
N PRO A 52 -6.73 11.11 7.21
CA PRO A 52 -7.99 10.71 6.59
C PRO A 52 -7.80 9.74 5.40
N PRO A 53 -8.82 8.92 5.09
CA PRO A 53 -10.08 8.73 5.80
C PRO A 53 -9.97 7.90 7.09
N SER A 54 -8.81 7.30 7.40
CA SER A 54 -8.64 6.46 8.58
C SER A 54 -8.91 7.20 9.87
N SER A 55 -8.30 8.38 10.03
CA SER A 55 -8.57 9.33 11.13
C SER A 55 -8.56 8.67 12.52
N LEU A 56 -7.67 7.69 12.75
CA LEU A 56 -7.59 7.02 14.04
C LEU A 56 -7.22 8.01 15.15
N PRO A 57 -7.75 7.83 16.37
CA PRO A 57 -7.46 8.71 17.49
C PRO A 57 -5.99 8.63 17.91
N SER A 58 -5.48 9.72 18.49
CA SER A 58 -4.20 9.72 19.19
C SER A 58 -4.27 8.89 20.48
N ALA A 59 -3.13 8.50 21.03
CA ALA A 59 -3.04 7.78 22.30
C ALA A 59 -3.77 8.52 23.44
N ASN A 60 -3.64 9.86 23.52
CA ASN A 60 -4.34 10.67 24.52
C ASN A 60 -5.87 10.58 24.42
N ARG A 61 -6.42 10.52 23.20
CA ARG A 61 -7.87 10.36 23.01
C ARG A 61 -8.35 8.96 23.34
N VAL A 62 -7.54 7.94 23.04
CA VAL A 62 -7.82 6.56 23.46
C VAL A 62 -7.79 6.46 24.99
N SER A 63 -6.81 7.10 25.64
CA SER A 63 -6.72 7.19 27.10
C SER A 63 -7.96 7.80 27.72
N GLU A 64 -8.38 8.96 27.20
CA GLU A 64 -9.57 9.66 27.71
C GLU A 64 -10.83 8.79 27.56
N ALA A 65 -11.01 8.13 26.42
CA ALA A 65 -12.14 7.23 26.21
C ALA A 65 -12.13 6.04 27.18
N CYS A 66 -10.97 5.41 27.38
CA CYS A 66 -10.81 4.33 28.35
C CYS A 66 -11.13 4.81 29.77
N TYR A 67 -10.58 5.95 30.18
CA TYR A 67 -10.79 6.55 31.49
C TYR A 67 -12.27 6.83 31.76
N GLU A 68 -12.98 7.45 30.82
CA GLU A 68 -14.41 7.74 30.98
C GLU A 68 -15.25 6.46 31.07
N THR A 69 -14.93 5.41 30.29
CA THR A 69 -15.58 4.10 30.42
C THR A 69 -15.38 3.50 31.81
N VAL A 70 -14.15 3.54 32.32
CA VAL A 70 -13.84 3.05 33.68
C VAL A 70 -14.61 3.84 34.73
N ARG A 71 -14.54 5.18 34.66
CA ARG A 71 -15.20 6.08 35.61
C ARG A 71 -16.71 5.87 35.69
N ILE A 72 -17.34 5.58 34.55
CA ILE A 72 -18.79 5.42 34.49
C ILE A 72 -19.24 4.00 34.87
N SER A 73 -18.50 2.97 34.46
CA SER A 73 -18.98 1.59 34.48
C SER A 73 -18.28 0.66 35.47
N ILE A 74 -17.12 1.04 36.00
CA ILE A 74 -16.26 0.15 36.80
C ILE A 74 -15.89 0.80 38.13
N ASP A 75 -15.25 1.97 38.11
CA ASP A 75 -14.74 2.66 39.30
C ASP A 75 -14.91 4.18 39.17
N SER A 76 -15.90 4.74 39.86
CA SER A 76 -16.18 6.18 39.85
C SER A 76 -15.12 7.04 40.57
N GLU A 77 -14.23 6.42 41.34
CA GLU A 77 -13.17 7.09 42.10
C GLU A 77 -11.78 6.92 41.45
N ILE A 78 -11.72 6.42 40.21
CA ILE A 78 -10.45 6.27 39.49
C ILE A 78 -9.63 7.59 39.48
N PRO A 79 -8.30 7.56 39.72
CA PRO A 79 -7.52 8.79 39.83
C PRO A 79 -7.47 9.62 38.54
N GLU A 80 -7.82 10.90 38.63
CA GLU A 80 -7.90 11.82 37.48
C GLU A 80 -6.58 12.01 36.74
N ASN A 81 -5.44 11.80 37.40
CA ASN A 81 -4.14 11.89 36.76
C ASN A 81 -3.90 10.79 35.70
N LEU A 82 -4.71 9.72 35.67
CA LEU A 82 -4.62 8.65 34.68
C LEU A 82 -5.34 8.99 33.36
N LYS A 83 -6.15 10.06 33.32
CA LYS A 83 -7.06 10.34 32.21
C LYS A 83 -6.38 10.44 30.84
N PHE A 84 -5.21 11.05 30.77
CA PHE A 84 -4.47 11.26 29.52
C PHE A 84 -3.18 10.45 29.41
N ASP A 85 -2.99 9.49 30.32
CA ASP A 85 -1.82 8.60 30.35
C ASP A 85 -2.28 7.15 30.18
N LEU A 86 -2.35 6.71 28.93
CA LEU A 86 -2.83 5.38 28.56
C LEU A 86 -1.95 4.27 29.15
N GLU A 87 -0.65 4.52 29.26
CA GLU A 87 0.31 3.58 29.85
C GLU A 87 0.06 3.43 31.35
N ALA A 88 -0.06 4.54 32.08
CA ALA A 88 -0.35 4.52 33.52
C ALA A 88 -1.74 3.94 33.83
N LEU A 89 -2.73 4.21 32.98
CA LEU A 89 -4.06 3.62 33.10
C LEU A 89 -4.01 2.10 32.91
N ALA A 90 -3.32 1.61 31.87
CA ALA A 90 -3.14 0.18 31.66
C ALA A 90 -2.37 -0.48 32.82
N GLU A 91 -1.33 0.18 33.33
CA GLU A 91 -0.53 -0.28 34.46
C GLU A 91 -1.39 -0.47 35.73
N HIS A 92 -2.32 0.45 36.00
CA HIS A 92 -3.27 0.32 37.11
C HIS A 92 -4.05 -1.01 37.05
N PHE A 93 -4.57 -1.38 35.88
CA PHE A 93 -5.28 -2.65 35.69
C PHE A 93 -4.36 -3.87 35.70
N LYS A 94 -3.09 -3.73 35.29
CA LYS A 94 -2.12 -4.83 35.37
C LYS A 94 -1.76 -5.16 36.82
N GLN A 95 -1.57 -4.14 37.66
CA GLN A 95 -1.28 -4.31 39.09
C GLN A 95 -2.45 -4.93 39.86
N SER A 96 -3.69 -4.66 39.46
CA SER A 96 -4.89 -5.29 40.04
C SER A 96 -5.21 -6.68 39.47
N GLY A 97 -4.43 -7.18 38.50
CA GLY A 97 -4.67 -8.47 37.85
C GLY A 97 -5.89 -8.48 36.91
N GLN A 98 -6.34 -7.29 36.46
CA GLN A 98 -7.55 -7.09 35.65
C GLN A 98 -7.25 -6.61 34.22
N LEU A 99 -5.99 -6.50 33.83
CA LEU A 99 -5.60 -5.98 32.51
C LEU A 99 -6.29 -6.70 31.36
N GLU A 100 -6.18 -8.02 31.25
CA GLU A 100 -6.73 -8.75 30.10
C GLU A 100 -8.27 -8.69 30.07
N LYS A 101 -8.92 -9.18 31.12
CA LYS A 101 -10.37 -9.39 31.13
C LYS A 101 -11.19 -8.11 31.27
N VAL A 102 -10.63 -7.07 31.89
CA VAL A 102 -11.36 -5.81 32.12
C VAL A 102 -10.84 -4.75 31.18
N PHE A 103 -9.55 -4.41 31.27
CA PHE A 103 -9.03 -3.30 30.48
C PHE A 103 -9.04 -3.61 28.98
N ILE A 104 -8.36 -4.67 28.54
CA ILE A 104 -8.23 -5.02 27.12
C ILE A 104 -9.57 -5.46 26.54
N GLU A 105 -10.32 -6.34 27.21
CA GLU A 105 -11.57 -6.88 26.63
C GLU A 105 -12.78 -5.93 26.74
N ALA A 106 -12.91 -5.15 27.81
CA ALA A 106 -14.13 -4.39 28.10
C ALA A 106 -13.96 -2.86 28.06
N VAL A 107 -12.77 -2.33 28.35
CA VAL A 107 -12.53 -0.87 28.42
C VAL A 107 -11.97 -0.33 27.11
N VAL A 108 -11.00 -1.02 26.49
CA VAL A 108 -10.37 -0.55 25.25
C VAL A 108 -11.44 -0.40 24.16
N PRO A 109 -11.59 0.80 23.55
CA PRO A 109 -12.64 1.06 22.57
C PRO A 109 -12.25 0.51 21.20
N TRP A 110 -12.22 -0.82 21.04
CA TRP A 110 -11.76 -1.49 19.82
C TRP A 110 -12.41 -0.99 18.53
N ALA A 111 -13.69 -0.62 18.60
CA ALA A 111 -14.43 -0.07 17.47
C ALA A 111 -13.80 1.21 16.88
N MET A 112 -13.04 1.98 17.66
CA MET A 112 -12.32 3.17 17.17
C MET A 112 -11.20 2.81 16.19
N PHE A 113 -10.71 1.57 16.20
CA PHE A 113 -9.66 1.09 15.30
C PHE A 113 -10.23 0.38 14.05
N GLU A 114 -11.55 0.24 13.94
CA GLU A 114 -12.23 -0.45 12.83
C GLU A 114 -12.73 0.53 11.76
N THR A 115 -11.84 1.41 11.26
CA THR A 115 -12.19 2.44 10.26
C THR A 115 -11.82 2.03 8.83
N GLN A 116 -11.98 2.95 7.88
CA GLN A 116 -11.52 2.77 6.50
C GLN A 116 -10.00 2.99 6.43
N TRP A 117 -9.30 2.23 5.60
CA TRP A 117 -7.88 2.49 5.32
C TRP A 117 -7.70 3.80 4.52
N ASN A 118 -6.53 4.41 4.66
CA ASN A 118 -6.09 5.55 3.86
C ASN A 118 -5.11 5.13 2.75
N PRO A 119 -4.75 6.03 1.82
CA PRO A 119 -3.82 5.73 0.73
C PRO A 119 -2.44 5.22 1.19
N GLY A 120 -1.97 5.62 2.38
CA GLY A 120 -0.72 5.13 2.94
C GLY A 120 -0.76 3.63 3.25
N HIS A 121 -1.86 3.15 3.85
CA HIS A 121 -2.04 1.71 4.08
C HIS A 121 -2.09 0.92 2.77
N ALA A 122 -2.76 1.47 1.75
CA ALA A 122 -2.84 0.87 0.43
C ALA A 122 -1.45 0.73 -0.21
N ALA A 123 -0.61 1.78 -0.10
CA ALA A 123 0.78 1.75 -0.55
C ALA A 123 1.61 0.68 0.18
N ILE A 124 1.54 0.61 1.51
CA ILE A 124 2.27 -0.41 2.30
C ILE A 124 1.85 -1.82 1.88
N ALA A 125 0.55 -2.08 1.78
CA ALA A 125 0.04 -3.38 1.37
C ALA A 125 0.56 -3.77 -0.03
N ASP A 126 0.45 -2.86 -1.00
CA ASP A 126 0.89 -3.06 -2.38
C ASP A 126 2.41 -3.31 -2.46
N PHE A 127 3.22 -2.53 -1.76
CA PHE A 127 4.67 -2.72 -1.73
C PHE A 127 5.08 -4.06 -1.09
N LEU A 128 4.35 -4.54 -0.09
CA LEU A 128 4.64 -5.82 0.55
C LEU A 128 4.14 -7.02 -0.27
N ILE A 129 2.99 -6.88 -0.94
CA ILE A 129 2.46 -7.90 -1.86
C ILE A 129 3.39 -8.07 -3.06
N THR A 130 3.84 -6.97 -3.65
CA THR A 130 4.75 -6.97 -4.81
C THR A 130 6.21 -7.21 -4.45
N LYS A 131 6.54 -7.28 -3.15
CA LYS A 131 7.91 -7.33 -2.63
C LYS A 131 8.80 -6.14 -3.04
N ALA A 132 8.20 -5.01 -3.37
CA ALA A 132 8.90 -3.75 -3.60
C ALA A 132 9.58 -3.22 -2.34
N MET A 133 8.98 -3.47 -1.16
CA MET A 133 9.66 -3.31 0.12
C MET A 133 10.22 -4.66 0.58
N ALA A 134 11.41 -4.65 1.17
CA ALA A 134 12.04 -5.86 1.71
C ALA A 134 11.25 -6.39 2.91
N SER A 135 10.73 -5.50 3.76
CA SER A 135 9.85 -5.82 4.88
C SER A 135 9.17 -4.58 5.43
N GLY A 136 8.15 -4.76 6.26
CA GLY A 136 7.55 -3.72 7.08
C GLY A 136 7.52 -4.11 8.56
N ILE A 137 7.68 -3.12 9.43
CA ILE A 137 7.60 -3.25 10.88
C ILE A 137 6.56 -2.24 11.34
N SER A 138 5.66 -2.63 12.24
CA SER A 138 4.59 -1.75 12.72
C SER A 138 4.36 -1.91 14.21
N ALA A 139 4.14 -0.77 14.88
CA ALA A 139 3.61 -0.75 16.24
C ALA A 139 2.10 -0.46 16.28
N ASN A 140 1.43 -0.35 15.13
CA ASN A 140 0.00 -0.09 15.11
C ASN A 140 -0.76 -1.36 15.43
N TYR A 141 -1.80 -1.28 16.27
CA TYR A 141 -2.66 -2.43 16.54
C TYR A 141 -3.66 -2.66 15.41
N ASP A 142 -4.12 -1.58 14.76
CA ASP A 142 -5.16 -1.60 13.72
C ASP A 142 -4.80 -2.52 12.55
N CYS A 143 -5.81 -3.01 11.83
CA CYS A 143 -5.62 -3.96 10.73
C CYS A 143 -5.82 -3.31 9.36
N LEU A 144 -5.52 -2.02 9.20
CA LEU A 144 -5.92 -1.26 8.01
C LEU A 144 -5.11 -1.65 6.75
N VAL A 145 -3.82 -1.99 6.90
CA VAL A 145 -2.99 -2.54 5.80
C VAL A 145 -3.55 -3.89 5.35
N GLU A 146 -3.83 -4.77 6.31
CA GLU A 146 -4.35 -6.11 6.08
C GLU A 146 -5.73 -6.07 5.41
N ARG A 147 -6.61 -5.16 5.84
CA ARG A 147 -7.95 -4.96 5.26
C ARG A 147 -7.88 -4.45 3.82
N TYR A 148 -6.95 -3.54 3.49
CA TYR A 148 -6.75 -3.15 2.09
C TYR A 148 -6.31 -4.35 1.25
N ALA A 149 -5.31 -5.11 1.70
CA ALA A 149 -4.84 -6.28 0.97
C ALA A 149 -5.96 -7.32 0.72
N GLN A 150 -6.81 -7.55 1.73
CA GLN A 150 -8.01 -8.39 1.60
C GLN A 150 -9.02 -7.83 0.60
N SER A 151 -9.22 -6.51 0.56
CA SER A 151 -10.07 -5.85 -0.44
C SER A 151 -9.58 -6.06 -1.87
N CYS A 152 -8.27 -6.26 -2.05
CA CYS A 152 -7.65 -6.65 -3.31
C CYS A 152 -7.61 -8.17 -3.54
N HIS A 153 -8.36 -8.95 -2.75
CA HIS A 153 -8.39 -10.42 -2.80
C HIS A 153 -7.03 -11.09 -2.55
N TYR A 154 -6.16 -10.46 -1.77
CA TYR A 154 -4.92 -11.06 -1.30
C TYR A 154 -5.08 -11.67 0.10
N ASP A 155 -4.65 -12.91 0.28
CA ASP A 155 -4.60 -13.55 1.60
C ASP A 155 -3.35 -13.08 2.38
N PHE A 156 -3.40 -11.83 2.85
CA PHE A 156 -2.28 -11.18 3.52
C PHE A 156 -2.06 -11.74 4.93
N LYS A 157 -0.84 -12.20 5.23
CA LYS A 157 -0.46 -12.73 6.54
C LYS A 157 0.49 -11.77 7.26
N VAL A 158 -0.01 -11.17 8.33
CA VAL A 158 0.81 -10.39 9.25
C VAL A 158 1.53 -11.30 10.23
N ALA A 159 2.74 -10.95 10.63
CA ALA A 159 3.55 -11.68 11.61
C ALA A 159 3.48 -11.00 12.98
N LEU A 160 3.28 -11.79 14.04
CA LEU A 160 3.34 -11.31 15.43
C LEU A 160 4.73 -11.49 16.05
N ASP A 161 5.58 -12.35 15.48
CA ASP A 161 6.95 -12.57 15.92
C ASP A 161 7.92 -12.81 14.73
N GLY A 162 9.21 -12.94 15.05
CA GLY A 162 10.26 -13.18 14.04
C GLY A 162 10.15 -14.52 13.30
N ASP A 163 9.57 -15.56 13.92
CA ASP A 163 9.41 -16.87 13.29
C ASP A 163 8.29 -16.80 12.24
N GLU A 164 7.17 -16.18 12.58
CA GLU A 164 6.08 -15.91 11.64
C GLU A 164 6.55 -15.01 10.48
N ALA A 165 7.40 -14.02 10.77
CA ALA A 165 7.95 -13.13 9.75
C ALA A 165 8.80 -13.90 8.71
N ASN A 166 9.61 -14.86 9.16
CA ASN A 166 10.36 -15.74 8.26
C ASN A 166 9.45 -16.61 7.38
N LEU A 167 8.32 -17.10 7.93
CA LEU A 167 7.35 -17.89 7.17
C LEU A 167 6.61 -17.05 6.13
N ALA A 168 6.20 -15.83 6.49
CA ALA A 168 5.48 -14.91 5.61
C ALA A 168 6.29 -14.55 4.35
N ASN A 169 7.63 -14.51 4.45
CA ASN A 169 8.52 -14.17 3.34
C ASN A 169 8.36 -15.08 2.10
N ARG A 170 7.77 -16.27 2.27
CA ARG A 170 7.52 -17.22 1.17
C ARG A 170 6.46 -16.72 0.18
N THR A 171 5.49 -15.93 0.64
CA THR A 171 4.36 -15.48 -0.19
C THR A 171 4.35 -13.97 -0.41
N GLN A 172 4.76 -13.18 0.58
CA GLN A 172 4.81 -11.71 0.57
C GLN A 172 6.06 -11.23 1.29
N SER A 173 6.40 -9.95 1.22
CA SER A 173 7.38 -9.40 2.15
C SER A 173 6.83 -9.42 3.59
N PRO A 174 7.66 -9.72 4.60
CA PRO A 174 7.21 -9.82 5.98
C PRO A 174 6.64 -8.49 6.48
N PHE A 175 5.53 -8.55 7.22
CA PHE A 175 4.97 -7.42 7.97
C PHE A 175 4.91 -7.79 9.45
N LEU A 176 5.84 -7.27 10.26
CA LEU A 176 5.98 -7.60 11.67
C LEU A 176 5.24 -6.58 12.55
N LYS A 177 4.21 -7.03 13.27
CA LYS A 177 3.49 -6.25 14.28
C LYS A 177 3.94 -6.62 15.68
N PHE A 178 5.10 -6.09 16.08
CA PHE A 178 5.76 -6.44 17.34
C PHE A 178 4.98 -5.99 18.59
N HIS A 179 4.12 -4.99 18.43
CA HIS A 179 3.31 -4.41 19.50
C HIS A 179 2.02 -5.20 19.81
N GLY A 180 1.56 -6.02 18.86
CA GLY A 180 0.28 -6.72 18.93
C GLY A 180 -0.65 -6.34 17.79
N CYS A 181 -1.86 -6.92 17.80
CA CYS A 181 -2.83 -6.75 16.73
C CYS A 181 -4.25 -6.74 17.29
N SER A 182 -5.07 -5.78 16.84
CA SER A 182 -6.47 -5.64 17.24
C SER A 182 -7.36 -6.78 16.72
N TYR A 183 -6.83 -7.68 15.90
CA TYR A 183 -7.56 -8.83 15.38
C TYR A 183 -6.93 -10.15 15.81
N ARG A 184 -5.61 -10.29 15.64
CA ARG A 184 -4.87 -11.49 16.06
C ARG A 184 -4.37 -11.31 17.50
N ASP A 185 -4.82 -12.17 18.39
CA ASP A 185 -4.30 -12.28 19.76
C ASP A 185 -4.36 -10.97 20.57
N ARG A 186 -5.56 -10.37 20.61
CA ARG A 186 -5.84 -9.13 21.36
C ARG A 186 -5.32 -9.18 22.81
N PRO A 187 -5.53 -10.26 23.61
CA PRO A 187 -5.08 -10.30 25.00
C PRO A 187 -3.56 -10.13 25.15
N ALA A 188 -2.77 -10.55 24.17
CA ALA A 188 -1.32 -10.40 24.19
C ALA A 188 -0.83 -9.06 23.60
N THR A 189 -1.71 -8.10 23.30
CA THR A 189 -1.31 -6.75 22.89
C THR A 189 -0.63 -6.05 24.07
N VAL A 190 0.49 -5.36 23.81
CA VAL A 190 1.21 -4.64 24.89
C VAL A 190 0.56 -3.27 25.07
N TRP A 191 0.33 -2.89 26.31
CA TRP A 191 -0.28 -1.63 26.74
C TRP A 191 0.49 -0.97 27.90
N THR A 192 1.32 -1.72 28.62
CA THR A 192 2.14 -1.21 29.73
C THR A 192 3.51 -1.92 29.81
N PRO A 193 4.59 -1.24 30.27
CA PRO A 193 5.90 -1.86 30.49
C PRO A 193 5.90 -3.12 31.35
N SER A 194 5.01 -3.25 32.35
CA SER A 194 5.02 -4.43 33.22
C SER A 194 4.63 -5.73 32.50
N GLN A 195 3.93 -5.64 31.37
CA GLN A 195 3.67 -6.79 30.49
C GLN A 195 4.94 -7.34 29.83
N LEU A 196 6.03 -6.56 29.74
CA LEU A 196 7.30 -7.02 29.18
C LEU A 196 7.94 -8.14 30.03
N GLY A 197 7.52 -8.30 31.27
CA GLY A 197 7.90 -9.43 32.14
C GLY A 197 7.07 -10.71 31.90
N ASP A 198 5.94 -10.63 31.17
CA ASP A 198 5.12 -11.80 30.88
C ASP A 198 5.83 -12.71 29.86
N HIS A 199 5.99 -13.99 30.20
CA HIS A 199 6.82 -14.92 29.41
C HIS A 199 6.45 -15.01 27.92
N ILE A 200 5.16 -14.93 27.58
CA ILE A 200 4.67 -14.96 26.19
C ILE A 200 5.11 -13.71 25.44
N ILE A 201 4.90 -12.53 26.04
CA ILE A 201 5.23 -11.24 25.44
C ILE A 201 6.75 -11.10 25.32
N GLN A 202 7.50 -11.48 26.35
CA GLN A 202 8.96 -11.47 26.33
C GLN A 202 9.51 -12.38 25.21
N SER A 203 8.98 -13.60 25.07
CA SER A 203 9.37 -14.52 24.00
C SER A 203 9.11 -13.91 22.61
N ARG A 204 7.92 -13.32 22.41
CA ARG A 204 7.54 -12.65 21.16
C ARG A 204 8.47 -11.49 20.81
N ILE A 205 8.76 -10.63 21.79
CA ILE A 205 9.66 -9.47 21.62
C ILE A 205 11.08 -9.95 21.31
N ASN A 206 11.61 -10.93 22.04
CA ASN A 206 12.96 -11.45 21.79
C ASN A 206 13.11 -11.99 20.37
N LYS A 207 12.13 -12.78 19.90
CA LYS A 207 12.13 -13.27 18.51
C LYS A 207 12.04 -12.13 17.49
N SER A 208 11.19 -11.14 17.77
CA SER A 208 11.03 -9.95 16.93
C SER A 208 12.33 -9.15 16.85
N THR A 209 12.99 -8.87 17.97
CA THR A 209 14.27 -8.16 18.05
C THR A 209 15.38 -8.92 17.33
N ASN A 210 15.48 -10.24 17.54
CA ASN A 210 16.45 -11.06 16.82
C ASN A 210 16.24 -11.04 15.30
N TRP A 211 14.98 -11.11 14.87
CA TRP A 211 14.63 -11.00 13.45
C TRP A 211 14.99 -9.63 12.89
N MET A 212 14.63 -8.54 13.58
CA MET A 212 14.95 -7.17 13.17
C MET A 212 16.47 -6.94 13.07
N ASN A 213 17.25 -7.38 14.06
CA ASN A 213 18.72 -7.29 14.06
C ASN A 213 19.37 -7.95 12.84
N GLY A 214 18.79 -9.04 12.34
CA GLY A 214 19.26 -9.72 11.13
C GLY A 214 18.79 -9.05 9.84
N HIS A 215 17.56 -8.51 9.83
CA HIS A 215 16.90 -8.03 8.61
C HIS A 215 17.15 -6.55 8.30
N LEU A 216 17.51 -5.74 9.30
CA LEU A 216 17.70 -4.29 9.16
C LEU A 216 19.12 -3.88 8.72
N ARG A 217 20.07 -4.81 8.71
CA ARG A 217 21.46 -4.53 8.30
C ARG A 217 21.54 -4.12 6.83
N GLU A 218 22.28 -3.05 6.56
CA GLU A 218 22.51 -2.51 5.21
C GLU A 218 21.20 -2.20 4.46
N LYS A 219 20.12 -1.91 5.19
CA LYS A 219 18.85 -1.48 4.63
C LYS A 219 18.73 0.04 4.58
N ASP A 220 17.80 0.49 3.75
CA ASP A 220 17.34 1.87 3.69
C ASP A 220 16.03 1.92 4.49
N LEU A 221 16.02 2.66 5.61
CA LEU A 221 14.90 2.67 6.55
C LEU A 221 13.98 3.86 6.25
N LEU A 222 12.68 3.58 6.14
CA LEU A 222 11.62 4.58 5.95
C LEU A 222 10.71 4.58 7.18
N PHE A 223 10.84 5.60 8.03
CA PHE A 223 9.98 5.79 9.19
C PHE A 223 8.75 6.61 8.81
N VAL A 224 7.55 6.13 9.13
CA VAL A 224 6.28 6.78 8.80
C VAL A 224 5.44 6.94 10.06
N GLY A 225 5.31 8.17 10.55
CA GLY A 225 4.48 8.50 11.72
C GLY A 225 4.85 7.70 12.98
N PHE A 226 6.12 7.26 13.09
CA PHE A 226 6.57 6.32 14.09
C PHE A 226 7.29 6.96 15.28
N TRP A 227 7.71 8.23 15.22
CA TRP A 227 8.37 8.90 16.35
C TRP A 227 7.42 8.98 17.55
N SER A 228 7.40 7.92 18.37
CA SER A 228 6.28 7.54 19.22
C SER A 228 6.38 8.20 20.59
N ASP A 229 5.23 8.52 21.18
CA ASP A 229 5.11 8.96 22.56
C ASP A 229 5.26 7.80 23.58
N TRP A 230 5.26 6.54 23.11
CA TRP A 230 5.44 5.35 23.95
C TRP A 230 6.92 5.00 24.11
N ALA A 231 7.50 5.38 25.25
CA ALA A 231 8.94 5.24 25.50
C ALA A 231 9.47 3.80 25.38
N TYR A 232 8.68 2.80 25.80
CA TYR A 232 9.12 1.40 25.72
C TYR A 232 9.17 0.85 24.29
N LEU A 233 8.32 1.34 23.36
CA LEU A 233 8.36 0.93 21.96
C LEU A 233 9.60 1.47 21.26
N ASN A 234 9.95 2.72 21.56
CA ASN A 234 11.21 3.30 21.11
C ASN A 234 12.39 2.47 21.63
N THR A 235 12.36 2.07 22.91
CA THR A 235 13.40 1.20 23.50
C THR A 235 13.51 -0.15 22.78
N ILE A 236 12.40 -0.80 22.44
CA ILE A 236 12.43 -2.09 21.71
C ILE A 236 13.10 -1.94 20.34
N LEU A 237 12.77 -0.88 19.59
CA LEU A 237 13.40 -0.64 18.30
C LEU A 237 14.84 -0.17 18.39
N GLU A 238 15.17 0.66 19.38
CA GLU A 238 16.55 1.06 19.67
C GLU A 238 17.42 -0.18 19.91
N ASN A 239 16.95 -1.12 20.73
CA ASN A 239 17.65 -2.38 20.98
C ASN A 239 17.76 -3.25 19.72
N ALA A 240 16.77 -3.19 18.83
CA ALA A 240 16.78 -3.90 17.55
C ALA A 240 17.62 -3.21 16.44
N LEU A 241 18.06 -1.98 16.70
CA LEU A 241 18.93 -1.19 15.84
C LEU A 241 20.35 -1.10 16.41
N GLU A 242 20.58 -1.63 17.61
CA GLU A 242 21.90 -1.63 18.24
C GLU A 242 22.90 -2.42 17.37
N GLY A 243 23.97 -1.75 16.95
CA GLY A 243 24.95 -2.33 16.03
C GLY A 243 24.47 -2.51 14.58
N VAL A 244 23.30 -1.97 14.23
CA VAL A 244 22.83 -1.87 12.84
C VAL A 244 23.34 -0.56 12.24
N SER A 245 23.97 -0.64 11.07
CA SER A 245 24.36 0.53 10.27
C SER A 245 23.47 0.61 9.03
N PRO A 246 22.32 1.31 9.10
CA PRO A 246 21.50 1.52 7.92
C PRO A 246 22.24 2.39 6.90
N ASN A 247 22.01 2.15 5.61
CA ASN A 247 22.59 2.97 4.55
C ASN A 247 21.96 4.38 4.52
N SER A 248 20.66 4.44 4.81
CA SER A 248 19.92 5.67 4.87
C SER A 248 18.71 5.58 5.79
N ILE A 249 18.31 6.74 6.31
CA ILE A 249 17.09 6.92 7.09
C ILE A 249 16.28 8.05 6.45
N THR A 250 15.06 7.76 6.03
CA THR A 250 14.08 8.75 5.60
C THR A 250 12.92 8.77 6.57
N VAL A 251 12.49 9.96 6.98
CA VAL A 251 11.39 10.18 7.91
C VAL A 251 10.25 10.87 7.18
N ILE A 252 9.05 10.30 7.26
CA ILE A 252 7.80 10.93 6.83
C ILE A 252 6.99 11.22 8.08
N ASP A 253 6.93 12.49 8.46
CA ASP A 253 6.18 12.94 9.62
C ASP A 253 5.82 14.43 9.49
N PRO A 254 4.57 14.85 9.78
CA PRO A 254 4.18 16.26 9.75
C PRO A 254 4.91 17.14 10.78
N SER A 255 5.41 16.56 11.87
CA SER A 255 6.18 17.26 12.89
C SER A 255 7.49 17.82 12.33
N ASP A 256 7.95 18.93 12.91
CA ASP A 256 9.27 19.49 12.57
C ASP A 256 10.41 18.69 13.22
N ILE A 257 11.64 18.95 12.75
CA ILE A 257 12.86 18.29 13.23
C ILE A 257 13.05 18.41 14.75
N GLY A 258 12.72 19.57 15.34
CA GLY A 258 12.89 19.79 16.77
C GLY A 258 11.95 18.91 17.59
N GLU A 259 10.71 18.76 17.13
CA GLU A 259 9.75 17.85 17.75
C GLU A 259 10.16 16.38 17.60
N LEU A 260 10.64 15.97 16.42
CA LEU A 260 11.12 14.60 16.17
C LEU A 260 12.31 14.26 17.09
N GLN A 261 13.31 15.14 17.17
CA GLN A 261 14.46 14.95 18.05
C GLN A 261 14.04 14.79 19.52
N ARG A 262 13.05 15.57 19.97
CA ARG A 262 12.52 15.48 21.33
C ARG A 262 11.80 14.17 21.61
N LYS A 263 11.04 13.64 20.63
CA LYS A 263 10.22 12.43 20.80
C LYS A 263 11.05 11.14 20.87
N ALA A 264 12.09 11.00 20.05
CA ALA A 264 12.97 9.83 20.08
C ALA A 264 14.43 10.24 19.84
N PRO A 265 15.14 10.68 20.89
CA PRO A 265 16.49 11.23 20.76
C PRO A 265 17.52 10.22 20.25
N LYS A 266 17.44 8.95 20.65
CA LYS A 266 18.40 7.93 20.20
C LYS A 266 18.19 7.51 18.75
N LEU A 267 16.95 7.41 18.29
CA LEU A 267 16.66 7.19 16.86
C LEU A 267 17.15 8.38 16.04
N TRP A 268 17.03 9.60 16.58
CA TRP A 268 17.63 10.79 15.98
C TRP A 268 19.16 10.68 15.91
N GLU A 269 19.85 10.30 16.98
CA GLU A 269 21.31 10.08 16.98
C GLU A 269 21.74 9.05 15.91
N LEU A 270 21.01 7.94 15.78
CA LEU A 270 21.25 6.95 14.72
C LEU A 270 21.14 7.58 13.32
N SER A 271 20.12 8.43 13.12
CA SER A 271 19.90 9.12 11.85
C SER A 271 21.03 10.10 11.47
N GLN A 272 21.76 10.61 12.47
CA GLN A 272 22.88 11.54 12.29
C GLN A 272 24.26 10.85 12.30
N SER A 273 24.29 9.51 12.37
CA SER A 273 25.54 8.75 12.45
C SER A 273 26.38 8.88 11.17
N PRO A 274 27.73 8.87 11.26
CA PRO A 274 28.59 8.97 10.08
C PRO A 274 28.29 7.90 9.04
N GLY A 275 28.09 8.33 7.79
CA GLY A 275 27.79 7.44 6.66
C GLY A 275 26.32 7.11 6.47
N VAL A 276 25.42 7.54 7.37
CA VAL A 276 23.97 7.36 7.22
C VAL A 276 23.38 8.56 6.46
N GLY A 277 22.74 8.31 5.31
CA GLY A 277 22.06 9.37 4.56
C GLY A 277 20.69 9.72 5.16
N PHE A 278 20.54 10.88 5.79
CA PHE A 278 19.28 11.34 6.39
C PHE A 278 18.40 12.17 5.44
N SER A 279 17.08 12.01 5.50
CA SER A 279 16.11 12.87 4.83
C SER A 279 14.81 12.98 5.65
N HIS A 280 14.18 14.14 5.66
CA HIS A 280 12.87 14.36 6.31
C HIS A 280 11.89 14.94 5.30
N VAL A 281 10.73 14.31 5.19
CA VAL A 281 9.58 14.72 4.39
C VAL A 281 8.49 15.15 5.38
N GLN A 282 8.23 16.45 5.46
CA GLN A 282 7.30 17.02 6.42
C GLN A 282 5.84 16.93 5.93
N GLU A 283 5.35 15.70 5.79
CA GLU A 283 4.03 15.38 5.23
C GLU A 283 3.35 14.23 5.99
N SER A 284 2.07 14.02 5.71
CA SER A 284 1.36 12.86 6.22
C SER A 284 1.86 11.57 5.57
N GLY A 285 1.83 10.46 6.32
CA GLY A 285 2.13 9.14 5.77
C GLY A 285 1.19 8.75 4.63
N ALA A 286 -0.04 9.25 4.61
CA ALA A 286 -0.99 8.99 3.54
C ALA A 286 -0.56 9.62 2.22
N ASP A 287 -0.19 10.90 2.23
CA ASP A 287 0.12 11.64 1.00
C ASP A 287 1.47 11.21 0.40
N ALA A 288 2.52 11.14 1.23
CA ALA A 288 3.87 10.84 0.77
C ALA A 288 4.02 9.38 0.28
N LEU A 289 3.38 8.42 0.95
CA LEU A 289 3.39 7.02 0.48
C LEU A 289 2.54 6.82 -0.77
N ASP A 290 1.43 7.54 -0.90
CA ASP A 290 0.59 7.52 -2.10
C ASP A 290 1.35 8.09 -3.31
N GLU A 291 2.11 9.17 -3.13
CA GLU A 291 3.02 9.68 -4.17
C GLU A 291 4.08 8.65 -4.56
N LEU A 292 4.73 8.01 -3.59
CA LEU A 292 5.72 6.97 -3.85
C LEU A 292 5.10 5.78 -4.60
N ARG A 293 3.87 5.40 -4.25
CA ARG A 293 3.12 4.31 -4.91
C ARG A 293 2.77 4.64 -6.36
N ARG A 294 2.35 5.87 -6.65
CA ARG A 294 2.18 6.36 -8.04
C ARG A 294 3.48 6.27 -8.81
N ALA A 295 4.58 6.78 -8.24
CA ALA A 295 5.88 6.80 -8.89
C ALA A 295 6.41 5.38 -9.17
N TYR A 296 6.23 4.45 -8.24
CA TYR A 296 6.52 3.03 -8.43
C TYR A 296 5.70 2.44 -9.58
N SER A 297 4.39 2.65 -9.58
CA SER A 297 3.50 2.11 -10.63
C SER A 297 3.80 2.70 -12.01
N LYS A 298 4.09 3.99 -12.08
CA LYS A 298 4.52 4.66 -13.31
C LYS A 298 5.83 4.07 -13.83
N SER A 299 6.81 3.85 -12.95
CA SER A 299 8.06 3.17 -13.32
C SER A 299 7.85 1.73 -13.78
N TYR A 300 6.84 1.02 -13.26
CA TYR A 300 6.48 -0.32 -13.71
C TYR A 300 5.88 -0.31 -15.11
N LEU A 301 4.92 0.59 -15.37
CA LEU A 301 4.27 0.70 -16.68
C LEU A 301 5.24 1.25 -17.75
N GLN A 302 6.19 2.10 -17.35
CA GLN A 302 7.26 2.52 -18.25
C GLN A 302 8.10 1.32 -18.72
N GLN A 303 8.43 0.39 -17.83
CA GLN A 303 9.14 -0.84 -18.20
C GLN A 303 8.31 -1.71 -19.17
N VAL A 304 6.98 -1.71 -19.06
CA VAL A 304 6.12 -2.38 -20.04
C VAL A 304 6.26 -1.74 -21.42
N LEU A 305 6.19 -0.41 -21.53
CA LEU A 305 6.37 0.29 -22.81
C LEU A 305 7.77 0.07 -23.37
N ASP A 306 8.80 0.19 -22.53
CA ASP A 306 10.20 0.02 -22.92
C ASP A 306 10.46 -1.41 -23.45
N ALA A 307 9.83 -2.43 -22.86
CA ALA A 307 9.97 -3.83 -23.29
C ALA A 307 9.48 -4.07 -24.74
N GLY A 308 8.54 -3.26 -25.24
CA GLY A 308 8.04 -3.36 -26.61
C GLY A 308 8.75 -2.48 -27.63
N ARG A 309 9.66 -1.60 -27.18
CA ARG A 309 10.24 -0.53 -28.00
C ARG A 309 11.06 -1.07 -29.16
N GLU A 310 11.91 -2.08 -28.91
CA GLU A 310 12.76 -2.67 -29.94
C GLU A 310 11.93 -3.25 -31.09
N ALA A 311 10.94 -4.09 -30.77
CA ALA A 311 10.02 -4.66 -31.75
C ALA A 311 9.22 -3.61 -32.54
N TYR A 312 8.84 -2.49 -31.89
CA TYR A 312 8.14 -1.39 -32.57
C TYR A 312 9.06 -0.67 -33.56
N VAL A 313 10.28 -0.33 -33.14
CA VAL A 313 11.27 0.35 -33.99
C VAL A 313 11.66 -0.53 -35.17
N ASP A 314 11.86 -1.83 -34.97
CA ASP A 314 12.18 -2.78 -36.04
C ASP A 314 11.10 -2.83 -37.13
N GLN A 315 9.83 -2.66 -36.75
CA GLN A 315 8.72 -2.72 -37.70
C GLN A 315 8.43 -1.38 -38.38
N PHE A 316 8.48 -0.27 -37.64
CA PHE A 316 8.01 1.04 -38.13
C PHE A 316 9.13 2.05 -38.38
N GLY A 317 10.35 1.80 -37.89
CA GLY A 317 11.51 2.68 -38.03
C GLY A 317 11.43 3.99 -37.24
N ASP A 318 10.44 4.14 -36.35
CA ASP A 318 10.19 5.37 -35.61
C ASP A 318 10.67 5.28 -34.16
N GLU A 319 11.79 5.94 -33.86
CA GLU A 319 12.34 6.01 -32.50
C GLU A 319 11.72 7.12 -31.64
N ALA A 320 10.97 8.05 -32.26
CA ALA A 320 10.53 9.31 -31.67
C ALA A 320 9.16 9.26 -30.97
N LEU A 321 8.56 8.08 -30.82
CA LEU A 321 7.27 7.91 -30.17
C LEU A 321 7.31 8.36 -28.69
N ASP A 322 6.32 9.16 -28.29
CA ASP A 322 6.19 9.63 -26.91
C ASP A 322 5.73 8.49 -25.98
N LEU A 323 6.60 8.18 -25.01
CA LEU A 323 6.31 7.18 -23.98
C LEU A 323 5.76 7.79 -22.69
N SER A 324 5.49 9.10 -22.67
CA SER A 324 4.91 9.73 -21.50
C SER A 324 3.59 9.05 -21.12
N LEU A 325 3.48 8.71 -19.84
CA LEU A 325 2.27 8.15 -19.28
C LEU A 325 1.38 9.30 -18.77
N LEU A 326 0.08 9.19 -19.00
CA LEU A 326 -0.93 10.05 -18.39
C LEU A 326 -0.76 10.06 -16.87
N GLU A 327 -0.89 11.24 -16.24
CA GLU A 327 -0.89 11.38 -14.78
C GLU A 327 -2.21 10.85 -14.21
N LEU A 328 -2.13 9.72 -13.51
CA LEU A 328 -3.26 9.01 -12.93
C LEU A 328 -3.13 8.95 -11.41
N ASN A 329 -4.25 8.66 -10.73
CA ASN A 329 -4.20 8.36 -9.30
C ASN A 329 -3.67 6.94 -9.05
N SER A 330 -3.37 6.62 -7.80
CA SER A 330 -2.75 5.34 -7.43
C SER A 330 -3.61 4.12 -7.73
N GLU A 331 -4.92 4.21 -7.59
CA GLU A 331 -5.83 3.08 -7.85
C GLU A 331 -5.95 2.81 -9.35
N GLU A 332 -6.00 3.87 -10.17
CA GLU A 332 -5.97 3.77 -11.64
C GLU A 332 -4.66 3.14 -12.12
N TYR A 333 -3.51 3.60 -11.63
CA TYR A 333 -2.23 2.96 -11.95
C TYR A 333 -2.14 1.52 -11.46
N TYR A 334 -2.72 1.21 -10.29
CA TYR A 334 -2.79 -0.16 -9.78
C TYR A 334 -3.64 -1.05 -10.69
N HIS A 335 -4.76 -0.55 -11.23
CA HIS A 335 -5.56 -1.27 -12.21
C HIS A 335 -4.81 -1.57 -13.50
N LEU A 336 -4.08 -0.59 -14.04
CA LEU A 336 -3.22 -0.81 -15.21
C LEU A 336 -2.11 -1.83 -14.94
N ARG A 337 -1.54 -1.87 -13.72
CA ARG A 337 -0.60 -2.94 -13.34
C ARG A 337 -1.24 -4.32 -13.32
N ARG A 338 -2.47 -4.44 -12.79
CA ARG A 338 -3.21 -5.71 -12.83
C ARG A 338 -3.45 -6.18 -14.26
N ASP A 339 -3.82 -5.27 -15.15
CA ASP A 339 -3.98 -5.58 -16.57
C ASP A 339 -2.66 -5.99 -17.22
N ALA A 340 -1.56 -5.33 -16.89
CA ALA A 340 -0.22 -5.73 -17.34
C ALA A 340 0.24 -7.10 -16.81
N GLU A 341 -0.30 -7.56 -15.69
CA GLU A 341 -0.08 -8.90 -15.13
C GLU A 341 -1.11 -9.94 -15.61
N GLY A 342 -2.14 -9.53 -16.36
CA GLY A 342 -3.20 -10.44 -16.82
C GLY A 342 -4.12 -10.91 -15.68
N VAL A 343 -4.27 -10.08 -14.64
CA VAL A 343 -5.10 -10.34 -13.47
C VAL A 343 -6.29 -9.37 -13.47
N GLY A 344 -7.51 -9.91 -13.38
CA GLY A 344 -8.73 -9.09 -13.31
C GLY A 344 -9.00 -8.53 -11.91
N VAL A 345 -10.19 -7.94 -11.72
CA VAL A 345 -10.59 -7.34 -10.43
C VAL A 345 -10.57 -8.31 -9.24
N SER A 346 -10.66 -9.62 -9.51
CA SER A 346 -10.70 -10.70 -8.53
C SER A 346 -9.34 -11.08 -7.94
N GLY A 347 -8.25 -10.43 -8.37
CA GLY A 347 -6.92 -10.65 -7.83
C GLY A 347 -6.08 -9.37 -7.76
N PRO A 348 -4.95 -9.42 -7.04
CA PRO A 348 -4.05 -8.29 -6.91
C PRO A 348 -2.90 -8.35 -7.92
N ALA A 349 -2.29 -7.19 -8.17
CA ALA A 349 -0.97 -7.10 -8.80
C ALA A 349 0.08 -7.61 -7.79
N LYS A 350 0.98 -8.49 -8.22
CA LYS A 350 1.97 -9.16 -7.37
C LYS A 350 3.38 -9.09 -7.90
N CYS A 351 3.57 -8.70 -9.15
CA CYS A 351 4.88 -8.73 -9.76
C CYS A 351 5.69 -7.50 -9.35
N PHE A 352 6.93 -7.71 -8.93
CA PHE A 352 7.87 -6.64 -8.64
C PHE A 352 8.30 -5.89 -9.91
N VAL A 353 8.47 -6.65 -10.99
CA VAL A 353 8.80 -6.17 -12.34
C VAL A 353 7.83 -6.82 -13.34
N PRO A 354 7.48 -6.16 -14.44
CA PRO A 354 6.60 -6.75 -15.44
C PRO A 354 7.22 -7.99 -16.07
N GLU A 355 6.45 -9.07 -16.13
CA GLU A 355 6.85 -10.33 -16.77
C GLU A 355 6.10 -10.52 -18.10
N ARG A 356 6.79 -11.12 -19.09
CA ARG A 356 6.21 -11.46 -20.41
C ARG A 356 5.49 -10.28 -21.08
N CYS A 357 6.06 -9.08 -20.99
CA CYS A 357 5.43 -7.83 -21.38
C CYS A 357 5.86 -7.27 -22.74
N GLU A 358 6.76 -7.92 -23.49
CA GLU A 358 7.24 -7.43 -24.80
C GLU A 358 6.09 -7.20 -25.79
N GLN A 359 5.27 -8.23 -26.06
CA GLN A 359 4.11 -8.10 -26.96
C GLN A 359 3.10 -7.06 -26.45
N LEU A 360 2.89 -7.01 -25.13
CA LEU A 360 2.00 -6.05 -24.47
C LEU A 360 2.48 -4.61 -24.71
N GLY A 361 3.74 -4.34 -24.41
CA GLY A 361 4.40 -3.06 -24.67
C GLY A 361 4.30 -2.68 -26.13
N TYR A 362 4.66 -3.59 -27.03
CA TYR A 362 4.64 -3.37 -28.47
C TYR A 362 3.23 -2.96 -28.96
N PHE A 363 2.19 -3.63 -28.48
CA PHE A 363 0.82 -3.29 -28.86
C PHE A 363 0.35 -1.94 -28.28
N HIS A 364 0.76 -1.58 -27.06
CA HIS A 364 0.55 -0.23 -26.54
C HIS A 364 1.21 0.85 -27.41
N LEU A 365 2.40 0.59 -27.95
CA LEU A 365 3.10 1.52 -28.83
C LEU A 365 2.37 1.67 -30.18
N ILE A 366 1.84 0.59 -30.75
CA ILE A 366 1.00 0.67 -31.97
C ILE A 366 -0.21 1.58 -31.74
N LEU A 367 -0.95 1.40 -30.64
CA LEU A 367 -2.11 2.23 -30.34
C LEU A 367 -1.75 3.71 -30.23
N ARG A 368 -0.66 4.03 -29.53
CA ARG A 368 -0.15 5.40 -29.40
C ARG A 368 0.25 6.00 -30.74
N ALA A 369 0.95 5.24 -31.57
CA ALA A 369 1.35 5.66 -32.91
C ALA A 369 0.15 5.91 -33.83
N ALA A 370 -0.93 5.13 -33.65
CA ALA A 370 -2.20 5.33 -34.35
C ALA A 370 -2.99 6.55 -33.85
N GLY A 371 -2.54 7.22 -32.76
CA GLY A 371 -3.22 8.37 -32.18
C GLY A 371 -4.27 8.02 -31.13
N ALA A 372 -4.25 6.82 -30.56
CA ALA A 372 -5.12 6.47 -29.44
C ALA A 372 -4.74 7.25 -28.18
N GLU A 373 -5.72 7.83 -27.51
CA GLU A 373 -5.52 8.63 -26.30
C GLU A 373 -5.55 7.73 -25.06
N GLN A 374 -4.53 7.80 -24.20
CA GLN A 374 -4.51 7.00 -22.97
C GLN A 374 -5.59 7.48 -21.99
N THR A 375 -6.29 6.52 -21.36
CA THR A 375 -7.27 6.76 -20.29
C THR A 375 -6.89 5.99 -19.02
N ALA A 376 -7.67 6.18 -17.95
CA ALA A 376 -7.50 5.44 -16.70
C ALA A 376 -7.73 3.91 -16.84
N PHE A 377 -8.37 3.46 -17.92
CA PHE A 377 -8.76 2.06 -18.13
C PHE A 377 -8.19 1.45 -19.42
N GLY A 378 -7.31 2.18 -20.12
CA GLY A 378 -6.74 1.76 -21.38
C GLY A 378 -6.58 2.93 -22.34
N TYR A 379 -7.31 2.91 -23.46
CA TYR A 379 -7.22 3.89 -24.53
C TYR A 379 -8.59 4.19 -25.13
N ASP A 380 -8.76 5.41 -25.63
CA ASP A 380 -9.86 5.78 -26.52
C ASP A 380 -9.33 5.90 -27.94
N TYR A 381 -10.00 5.25 -28.90
CA TYR A 381 -9.63 5.32 -30.32
C TYR A 381 -10.85 5.16 -31.22
N ASN A 382 -11.04 6.11 -32.14
CA ASN A 382 -12.18 6.15 -33.07
C ASN A 382 -13.55 5.97 -32.37
N GLY A 383 -13.70 6.54 -31.18
CA GLY A 383 -14.93 6.44 -30.37
C GLY A 383 -15.14 5.10 -29.66
N ASN A 384 -14.15 4.22 -29.64
CA ASN A 384 -14.19 2.96 -28.88
C ASN A 384 -13.30 3.06 -27.64
N ALA A 385 -13.83 2.63 -26.50
CA ALA A 385 -13.06 2.41 -25.28
C ALA A 385 -12.35 1.04 -25.34
N ILE A 386 -11.02 1.07 -25.38
CA ILE A 386 -10.15 -0.10 -25.56
C ILE A 386 -9.38 -0.37 -24.27
N ARG A 387 -9.63 -1.53 -23.67
CA ARG A 387 -8.81 -2.07 -22.57
C ARG A 387 -7.78 -3.05 -23.12
N VAL A 388 -6.53 -2.92 -22.71
CA VAL A 388 -5.44 -3.82 -23.14
C VAL A 388 -4.97 -4.62 -21.93
N VAL A 389 -4.99 -5.94 -22.04
CA VAL A 389 -4.63 -6.85 -20.95
C VAL A 389 -3.57 -7.84 -21.41
N ASN A 390 -2.69 -8.24 -20.49
CA ASN A 390 -1.70 -9.27 -20.76
C ASN A 390 -2.34 -10.65 -20.76
N GLY A 391 -2.36 -11.31 -21.91
CA GLY A 391 -2.83 -12.67 -22.10
C GLY A 391 -1.71 -13.69 -22.31
N SER A 392 -0.44 -13.28 -22.18
CA SER A 392 0.73 -14.07 -22.58
C SER A 392 0.77 -15.45 -21.92
N GLY A 393 0.74 -16.49 -22.75
CA GLY A 393 0.75 -17.89 -22.31
C GLY A 393 -0.59 -18.39 -21.77
N MET A 394 -1.70 -17.72 -22.09
CA MET A 394 -3.05 -18.11 -21.68
C MET A 394 -3.99 -18.32 -22.86
N MET A 395 -4.98 -19.19 -22.64
CA MET A 395 -6.14 -19.31 -23.53
C MET A 395 -7.13 -18.17 -23.30
N MET A 396 -7.70 -17.62 -24.37
CA MET A 396 -8.71 -16.57 -24.31
C MET A 396 -9.87 -16.92 -23.37
N ALA A 397 -10.39 -18.14 -23.44
CA ALA A 397 -11.49 -18.61 -22.57
C ALA A 397 -11.11 -18.58 -21.07
N THR A 398 -9.86 -18.90 -20.74
CA THR A 398 -9.35 -18.83 -19.36
C THR A 398 -9.25 -17.39 -18.89
N LEU A 399 -8.77 -16.49 -19.74
CA LEU A 399 -8.63 -15.07 -19.42
C LEU A 399 -10.00 -14.42 -19.22
N LYS A 400 -10.96 -14.64 -20.13
CA LYS A 400 -12.36 -14.20 -19.98
C LYS A 400 -12.97 -14.63 -18.65
N LYS A 401 -12.69 -15.86 -18.19
CA LYS A 401 -13.18 -16.36 -16.90
C LYS A 401 -12.57 -15.60 -15.71
N ARG A 402 -11.29 -15.19 -15.77
CA ARG A 402 -10.62 -14.40 -14.72
C ARG A 402 -11.14 -12.97 -14.64
N TYR A 403 -11.50 -12.40 -15.79
CA TYR A 403 -12.04 -11.04 -15.95
C TYR A 403 -13.58 -11.01 -15.92
N ARG A 404 -14.22 -11.93 -15.18
CA ARG A 404 -15.65 -11.81 -14.89
C ARG A 404 -15.86 -10.71 -13.85
N GLU A 405 -16.07 -9.50 -14.34
CA GLU A 405 -16.27 -8.31 -13.51
C GLU A 405 -17.76 -8.14 -13.15
N PRO A 406 -18.06 -7.60 -11.96
CA PRO A 406 -19.44 -7.26 -11.60
C PRO A 406 -19.98 -6.18 -12.56
N PRO A 407 -21.30 -6.12 -12.84
CA PRO A 407 -21.90 -5.21 -13.84
C PRO A 407 -21.69 -3.71 -13.61
N ALA A 408 -21.14 -3.32 -12.46
CA ALA A 408 -20.78 -1.94 -12.12
C ALA A 408 -19.34 -1.56 -12.52
N ALA A 409 -18.57 -2.48 -13.11
CA ALA A 409 -17.26 -2.18 -13.66
C ALA A 409 -17.40 -1.39 -14.98
N ASN A 410 -16.53 -0.41 -15.18
CA ASN A 410 -16.60 0.49 -16.33
C ASN A 410 -16.54 -0.30 -17.64
N PRO A 411 -17.56 -0.21 -18.51
CA PRO A 411 -17.61 -1.02 -19.71
C PRO A 411 -16.59 -0.48 -20.72
N SER A 412 -15.55 -1.26 -21.01
CA SER A 412 -14.81 -1.12 -22.25
C SER A 412 -15.65 -1.66 -23.41
N ASP A 413 -15.58 -1.04 -24.58
CA ASP A 413 -16.20 -1.59 -25.79
C ASP A 413 -15.42 -2.81 -26.29
N MET A 414 -14.09 -2.76 -26.11
CA MET A 414 -13.15 -3.77 -26.58
C MET A 414 -12.13 -4.13 -25.50
N VAL A 415 -11.87 -5.43 -25.33
CA VAL A 415 -10.76 -5.95 -24.51
C VAL A 415 -9.79 -6.68 -25.42
N ILE A 416 -8.54 -6.21 -25.45
CA ILE A 416 -7.50 -6.79 -26.28
C ILE A 416 -6.57 -7.61 -25.40
N ALA A 417 -6.60 -8.93 -25.59
CA ALA A 417 -5.80 -9.88 -24.82
C ALA A 417 -4.49 -10.16 -25.54
N VAL A 418 -3.45 -9.41 -25.17
CA VAL A 418 -2.17 -9.44 -25.86
C VAL A 418 -1.39 -10.72 -25.52
N GLY A 419 -1.04 -11.51 -26.54
CA GLY A 419 -0.36 -12.79 -26.38
C GLY A 419 -1.26 -13.95 -25.94
N ALA A 420 -2.58 -13.76 -25.87
CA ALA A 420 -3.53 -14.85 -25.65
C ALA A 420 -3.74 -15.67 -26.93
N GLN A 421 -3.96 -16.97 -26.76
CA GLN A 421 -4.31 -17.87 -27.86
C GLN A 421 -5.82 -18.10 -27.92
N GLU A 422 -6.37 -18.13 -29.14
CA GLU A 422 -7.74 -18.52 -29.38
C GLU A 422 -7.82 -20.01 -29.72
N THR A 423 -8.63 -20.77 -28.99
CA THR A 423 -9.03 -22.11 -29.42
C THR A 423 -10.26 -22.00 -30.28
N SER A 424 -10.20 -22.54 -31.49
CA SER A 424 -11.39 -22.81 -32.30
C SER A 424 -12.24 -23.89 -31.60
N LEU A 425 -13.17 -23.46 -30.75
CA LEU A 425 -14.26 -24.34 -30.35
C LEU A 425 -15.18 -24.54 -31.57
N PRO A 426 -15.59 -25.77 -31.89
CA PRO A 426 -16.57 -26.03 -32.95
C PRO A 426 -17.84 -25.19 -32.74
N ASN A 427 -18.41 -24.65 -33.82
CA ASN A 427 -19.57 -23.73 -33.88
C ASN A 427 -20.89 -24.25 -33.26
N ASN A 428 -20.85 -25.34 -32.50
CA ASN A 428 -21.99 -26.13 -32.04
C ASN A 428 -22.07 -26.28 -30.51
N VAL A 429 -21.38 -25.44 -29.74
CA VAL A 429 -21.57 -25.34 -28.29
C VAL A 429 -22.12 -23.95 -27.95
N VAL A 430 -23.44 -23.88 -27.75
CA VAL A 430 -24.26 -22.81 -27.14
C VAL A 430 -23.96 -21.37 -27.60
N ARG A 431 -24.88 -20.77 -28.37
CA ARG A 431 -24.85 -19.33 -28.70
C ARG A 431 -25.04 -18.50 -27.41
N ALA A 432 -24.22 -17.46 -27.24
CA ALA A 432 -24.42 -16.40 -26.26
C ALA A 432 -25.84 -15.82 -26.39
N GLY A 433 -26.50 -15.56 -25.25
CA GLY A 433 -27.81 -14.92 -25.22
C GLY A 433 -27.76 -13.48 -25.71
N ARG A 434 -28.79 -13.04 -26.44
CA ARG A 434 -29.01 -11.64 -26.85
C ARG A 434 -29.63 -10.85 -25.70
N GLU A 435 -29.61 -9.52 -25.78
CA GLU A 435 -30.48 -8.70 -24.93
C GLU A 435 -31.93 -9.18 -25.10
N GLN A 436 -32.59 -9.47 -23.97
CA GLN A 436 -33.92 -10.11 -23.82
C GLN A 436 -33.97 -11.65 -23.82
N ASP A 437 -32.85 -12.36 -23.93
CA ASP A 437 -32.83 -13.82 -23.70
C ASP A 437 -32.85 -14.17 -22.19
N PHE A 438 -33.41 -15.33 -21.86
CA PHE A 438 -33.33 -15.92 -20.51
C PHE A 438 -31.89 -16.32 -20.12
N ILE A 439 -31.02 -16.52 -21.13
CA ILE A 439 -29.58 -16.77 -20.97
C ILE A 439 -28.89 -15.40 -20.85
N ARG A 440 -28.14 -15.17 -19.75
CA ARG A 440 -27.41 -13.91 -19.55
C ARG A 440 -26.50 -13.62 -20.77
N PRO A 441 -26.45 -12.36 -21.28
CA PRO A 441 -25.44 -11.97 -22.26
C PRO A 441 -24.05 -12.26 -21.68
N GLU A 442 -23.18 -12.87 -22.49
CA GLU A 442 -21.96 -13.51 -22.00
C GLU A 442 -20.87 -12.54 -21.50
N GLU A 443 -20.91 -11.26 -21.88
CA GLU A 443 -19.74 -10.38 -21.71
C GLU A 443 -20.11 -9.04 -21.07
N PRO A 444 -20.07 -8.92 -19.73
CA PRO A 444 -20.21 -7.64 -19.04
C PRO A 444 -19.01 -6.67 -19.26
N ALA A 445 -17.97 -7.09 -20.00
CA ALA A 445 -16.69 -6.37 -20.10
C ALA A 445 -16.29 -5.96 -21.53
N GLY A 446 -17.22 -5.91 -22.50
CA GLY A 446 -16.91 -5.60 -23.90
C GLY A 446 -16.43 -6.80 -24.71
N LYS A 447 -16.28 -6.62 -26.04
CA LYS A 447 -15.89 -7.69 -26.97
C LYS A 447 -14.40 -7.98 -26.85
N TRP A 448 -14.04 -9.26 -26.76
CA TRP A 448 -12.65 -9.68 -26.64
C TRP A 448 -11.98 -9.97 -27.98
N PHE A 449 -10.74 -9.53 -28.15
CA PHE A 449 -9.93 -9.69 -29.37
C PHE A 449 -8.51 -10.16 -29.05
N THR A 450 -7.93 -10.97 -29.94
CA THR A 450 -6.46 -11.10 -30.01
C THR A 450 -5.86 -9.86 -30.69
N VAL A 451 -4.54 -9.73 -30.67
CA VAL A 451 -3.85 -8.61 -31.32
C VAL A 451 -4.14 -8.56 -32.81
N GLU A 452 -4.06 -9.71 -33.50
CA GLU A 452 -4.28 -9.80 -34.95
C GLU A 452 -5.68 -9.32 -35.31
N ARG A 453 -6.69 -9.80 -34.58
CA ARG A 453 -8.07 -9.40 -34.84
C ARG A 453 -8.35 -7.95 -34.46
N ALA A 454 -7.73 -7.46 -33.38
CA ALA A 454 -7.87 -6.07 -32.97
C ALA A 454 -7.32 -5.13 -34.03
N ARG A 455 -6.15 -5.43 -34.62
CA ARG A 455 -5.56 -4.64 -35.71
C ARG A 455 -6.47 -4.56 -36.93
N GLU A 456 -7.10 -5.66 -37.31
CA GLU A 456 -8.07 -5.67 -38.42
C GLU A 456 -9.31 -4.80 -38.14
N VAL A 457 -9.85 -4.86 -36.91
CA VAL A 457 -11.07 -4.13 -36.54
C VAL A 457 -10.81 -2.64 -36.32
N LEU A 458 -9.62 -2.29 -35.82
CA LEU A 458 -9.21 -0.92 -35.57
C LEU A 458 -8.56 -0.25 -36.79
N GLU A 459 -8.23 -1.02 -37.82
CA GLU A 459 -7.55 -0.56 -39.04
C GLU A 459 -6.13 0.01 -38.76
N ILE A 460 -5.33 -0.67 -37.92
CA ILE A 460 -3.98 -0.24 -37.46
C ILE A 460 -2.84 -1.25 -37.68
#